data_AF-A0A6H2FVV6-F1
#
_entry.id   AF-A0A6H2FVV6-F1
#
_cell.length_a   1.000
_cell.length_b   1.000
_cell.length_c   1.000
_cell.angle_alpha   90.00
_cell.angle_beta   90.00
_cell.angle_gamma   90.00
#
_symmetry.space_group_name_H-M   'P 1'
#
loop_
_entity.id
_entity.type
_entity.pdbx_description
1 polymer ?
#
loop_
_entity_poly.entity_id
_entity_poly.type
_entity_poly.pdbx_seq_one_letter_code
_entity_poly.pdbx_strand_id
1 'polypeptide(L)'
;MKILIKNSKEIKKINKSCQLAAEVLEMIENYILPGISTEEINNICHNYITKIQKAKPATLGYNGFPKSICISKNDIVCHGISNKNDILKQGDIVNIDVTVLYNNYYGDTSKMFFVGNKISTKSKLLCLTAQKSLYKAISILKPGIRLYKIGQVIQKYVESKNFSVVRNYCGHGIGKNFHEDPQILHYEAYDYGILLKPG
;
A
#
# COMPACT_ATOMS: atom_id res chain seq x y z
N MET A 1 19.73 13.49 -5.67
CA MET A 1 18.38 12.88 -5.74
C MET A 1 17.45 13.87 -6.40
N LYS A 2 16.78 13.49 -7.50
CA LYS A 2 15.97 14.41 -8.33
C LYS A 2 14.54 13.90 -8.39
N ILE A 3 13.64 14.60 -7.71
CA ILE A 3 12.19 14.34 -7.79
C ILE A 3 11.73 14.67 -9.21
N LEU A 4 11.07 13.71 -9.85
CA LEU A 4 10.61 13.82 -11.24
C LEU A 4 9.21 14.45 -11.27
N ILE A 5 9.09 15.63 -11.87
CA ILE A 5 7.79 16.26 -12.13
C ILE A 5 7.14 15.57 -13.34
N LYS A 6 6.00 14.91 -13.14
CA LYS A 6 5.31 14.19 -14.22
C LYS A 6 4.51 15.14 -15.08
N ASN A 7 4.56 14.93 -16.39
CA ASN A 7 3.67 15.65 -17.31
C ASN A 7 2.28 14.99 -17.38
N SER A 8 1.31 15.67 -17.99
CA SER A 8 -0.08 15.20 -18.08
C SER A 8 -0.24 13.83 -18.78
N LYS A 9 0.62 13.49 -19.73
CA LYS A 9 0.59 12.16 -20.39
C LYS A 9 1.11 11.07 -19.46
N GLU A 10 2.15 11.35 -18.69
CA GLU A 10 2.69 10.43 -17.69
C GLU A 10 1.67 10.20 -16.56
N ILE A 11 1.05 11.27 -16.04
CA ILE A 11 -0.01 11.19 -15.02
C ILE A 11 -1.16 10.29 -15.49
N LYS A 12 -1.64 10.44 -16.73
CA LYS A 12 -2.71 9.57 -17.26
C LYS A 12 -2.33 8.09 -17.26
N LYS A 13 -1.07 7.74 -17.53
CA LYS A 13 -0.58 6.34 -17.53
C LYS A 13 -0.41 5.80 -16.11
N ILE A 14 0.09 6.62 -15.20
CA ILE A 14 0.17 6.29 -13.76
C ILE A 14 -1.24 6.07 -13.21
N ASN A 15 -2.18 6.98 -13.48
CA ASN A 15 -3.58 6.86 -13.06
C ASN A 15 -4.20 5.54 -13.51
N LYS A 16 -3.97 5.12 -14.77
CA LYS A 16 -4.49 3.83 -15.24
C LYS A 16 -3.88 2.66 -14.47
N SER A 17 -2.59 2.71 -14.16
CA SER A 17 -1.91 1.66 -13.39
C SER A 17 -2.41 1.62 -11.94
N CYS A 18 -2.62 2.78 -11.30
CA CYS A 18 -3.20 2.88 -9.96
C CYS A 18 -4.63 2.36 -9.93
N GLN A 19 -5.44 2.67 -10.95
CA GLN A 19 -6.80 2.13 -11.08
C GLN A 19 -6.77 0.60 -11.14
N LEU A 20 -5.89 0.01 -11.96
CA LEU A 20 -5.78 -1.44 -12.07
C LEU A 20 -5.37 -2.08 -10.72
N ALA A 21 -4.42 -1.48 -10.00
CA ALA A 21 -4.04 -1.95 -8.67
C ALA A 21 -5.20 -1.89 -7.65
N ALA A 22 -5.98 -0.81 -7.66
CA ALA A 22 -7.17 -0.66 -6.82
C ALA A 22 -8.26 -1.70 -7.15
N GLU A 23 -8.52 -1.96 -8.43
CA GLU A 23 -9.48 -2.98 -8.88
C GLU A 23 -9.11 -4.38 -8.37
N VAL A 24 -7.82 -4.69 -8.17
CA VAL A 24 -7.40 -5.96 -7.54
C VAL A 24 -7.84 -6.03 -6.08
N LEU A 25 -7.70 -4.94 -5.33
CA LEU A 25 -8.12 -4.87 -3.92
C LEU A 25 -9.64 -4.98 -3.76
N GLU A 26 -10.40 -4.39 -4.68
CA GLU A 26 -11.86 -4.51 -4.72
C GLU A 26 -12.29 -5.95 -5.06
N MET A 27 -11.65 -6.55 -6.07
CA MET A 27 -11.95 -7.92 -6.48
C MET A 27 -11.63 -8.94 -5.37
N ILE A 28 -10.48 -8.81 -4.71
CA ILE A 28 -10.04 -9.80 -3.74
C ILE A 28 -10.86 -9.78 -2.45
N GLU A 29 -11.57 -8.69 -2.15
CA GLU A 29 -12.33 -8.50 -0.91
C GLU A 29 -13.29 -9.66 -0.61
N ASN A 30 -13.98 -10.17 -1.63
CA ASN A 30 -14.94 -11.28 -1.49
C ASN A 30 -14.29 -12.64 -1.19
N TYR A 31 -12.97 -12.76 -1.34
CA TYR A 31 -12.22 -13.98 -1.09
C TYR A 31 -11.54 -13.98 0.29
N ILE A 32 -11.53 -12.85 1.01
CA ILE A 32 -10.90 -12.74 2.33
C ILE A 32 -11.80 -13.34 3.42
N LEU A 33 -11.80 -14.67 3.47
CA LEU A 33 -12.62 -15.47 4.36
C LEU A 33 -11.76 -16.42 5.20
N PRO A 34 -12.21 -16.82 6.39
CA PRO A 34 -11.53 -17.87 7.15
C PRO A 34 -11.35 -19.15 6.32
N GLY A 35 -10.17 -19.76 6.38
CA GLY A 35 -9.85 -21.02 5.72
C GLY A 35 -9.08 -20.89 4.41
N ILE A 36 -9.02 -19.71 3.78
CA ILE A 36 -8.21 -19.49 2.58
C ILE A 36 -6.72 -19.35 2.96
N SER A 37 -5.83 -19.94 2.16
CA SER A 37 -4.39 -19.71 2.31
C SER A 37 -3.95 -18.38 1.69
N THR A 38 -2.86 -17.79 2.19
CA THR A 38 -2.26 -16.61 1.56
C THR A 38 -1.75 -16.93 0.15
N GLU A 39 -1.35 -18.18 -0.13
CA GLU A 39 -0.98 -18.61 -1.49
C GLU A 39 -2.16 -18.54 -2.47
N GLU A 40 -3.34 -19.01 -2.06
CA GLU A 40 -4.55 -18.94 -2.88
C GLU A 40 -4.93 -17.49 -3.19
N ILE A 41 -4.87 -16.60 -2.20
CA ILE A 41 -5.08 -15.15 -2.39
C ILE A 41 -4.10 -14.61 -3.42
N ASN A 42 -2.80 -14.90 -3.28
CA ASN A 42 -1.79 -14.49 -4.26
C ASN A 42 -2.09 -15.00 -5.68
N ASN A 43 -2.53 -16.26 -5.81
CA ASN A 43 -2.85 -16.85 -7.12
C ASN A 43 -4.08 -16.22 -7.76
N ILE A 44 -5.11 -15.89 -6.97
CA ILE A 44 -6.29 -15.15 -7.45
C ILE A 44 -5.87 -13.78 -7.98
N CYS A 45 -5.12 -13.00 -7.19
CA CYS A 45 -4.60 -11.70 -7.61
C CYS A 45 -3.69 -11.81 -8.84
N HIS A 46 -2.77 -12.78 -8.88
CA HIS A 46 -1.89 -13.02 -10.02
C HIS A 46 -2.69 -13.27 -11.31
N ASN A 47 -3.67 -14.17 -11.25
CA ASN A 47 -4.50 -14.49 -12.41
C ASN A 47 -5.33 -13.29 -12.84
N TYR A 48 -5.88 -12.52 -11.91
CA TYR A 48 -6.63 -11.31 -12.23
C TYR A 48 -5.77 -10.28 -12.96
N ILE A 49 -4.57 -9.97 -12.42
CA ILE A 49 -3.63 -9.02 -13.02
C ILE A 49 -3.19 -9.48 -14.42
N THR A 50 -2.77 -10.75 -14.55
CA THR A 50 -2.16 -11.25 -15.80
C THR A 50 -3.17 -11.64 -16.87
N LYS A 51 -4.26 -12.31 -16.49
CA LYS A 51 -5.22 -12.88 -17.44
C LYS A 51 -6.37 -11.96 -17.75
N ILE A 52 -6.86 -11.20 -16.76
CA ILE A 52 -8.01 -10.30 -16.93
C ILE A 52 -7.53 -8.90 -17.32
N GLN A 53 -6.69 -8.27 -16.49
CA GLN A 53 -6.21 -6.90 -16.73
C GLN A 53 -5.13 -6.82 -17.83
N LYS A 54 -4.53 -7.94 -18.21
CA LYS A 54 -3.40 -8.02 -19.16
C LYS A 54 -2.23 -7.12 -18.73
N ALA A 55 -1.96 -7.07 -17.43
CA ALA A 55 -0.89 -6.31 -16.81
C ALA A 55 0.12 -7.24 -16.13
N LYS A 56 1.17 -6.66 -15.54
CA LYS A 56 2.21 -7.42 -14.83
C LYS A 56 2.14 -7.16 -13.32
N PRO A 57 2.21 -8.20 -12.46
CA PRO A 57 2.41 -8.00 -11.03
C PRO A 57 3.84 -7.50 -10.80
N ALA A 58 3.98 -6.27 -10.32
CA ALA A 58 5.28 -5.58 -10.29
C ALA A 58 6.23 -6.10 -9.19
N THR A 59 5.70 -6.71 -8.13
CA THR A 59 6.50 -7.30 -7.04
C THR A 59 7.15 -8.62 -7.46
N LEU A 60 6.61 -9.31 -8.46
CA LEU A 60 7.13 -10.61 -8.88
C LEU A 60 8.52 -10.48 -9.51
N GLY A 61 9.53 -11.02 -8.82
CA GLY A 61 10.94 -10.94 -9.19
C GLY A 61 11.63 -9.65 -8.76
N TYR A 62 10.91 -8.67 -8.19
CA TYR A 62 11.48 -7.40 -7.76
C TYR A 62 12.43 -7.62 -6.59
N ASN A 63 13.73 -7.35 -6.78
CA ASN A 63 14.78 -7.66 -5.81
C ASN A 63 14.73 -9.11 -5.29
N GLY A 64 14.33 -10.06 -6.14
CA GLY A 64 14.19 -11.47 -5.78
C GLY A 64 12.90 -11.83 -5.04
N PHE A 65 11.95 -10.90 -4.87
CA PHE A 65 10.67 -11.20 -4.22
C PHE A 65 9.87 -12.24 -5.03
N PRO A 66 9.42 -13.36 -4.42
CA PRO A 66 8.97 -14.53 -5.19
C PRO A 66 7.49 -14.54 -5.55
N LYS A 67 6.70 -13.55 -5.09
CA LYS A 67 5.22 -13.55 -5.20
C LYS A 67 4.70 -12.32 -5.94
N SER A 68 3.43 -12.35 -6.31
CA SER A 68 2.80 -11.32 -7.16
C SER A 68 2.19 -10.16 -6.39
N ILE A 69 1.97 -10.34 -5.09
CA ILE A 69 1.49 -9.33 -4.13
C ILE A 69 2.12 -9.62 -2.77
N CYS A 70 2.11 -8.64 -1.85
CA CYS A 70 2.48 -8.89 -0.46
C CYS A 70 1.23 -9.10 0.39
N ILE A 71 1.29 -10.06 1.32
CA ILE A 71 0.18 -10.38 2.22
C ILE A 71 0.71 -10.38 3.65
N SER A 72 0.35 -9.37 4.43
CA SER A 72 0.92 -9.15 5.77
C SER A 72 -0.16 -9.35 6.82
N LYS A 73 -0.15 -10.53 7.44
CA LYS A 73 -1.14 -10.95 8.43
C LYS A 73 -0.70 -10.55 9.84
N ASN A 74 -1.63 -10.00 10.62
CA ASN A 74 -1.48 -9.69 12.05
C ASN A 74 -0.25 -8.83 12.40
N ASP A 75 0.80 -9.44 12.95
CA ASP A 75 2.03 -8.79 13.41
C ASP A 75 3.06 -8.57 12.30
N ILE A 76 2.84 -9.14 11.11
CA ILE A 76 3.66 -8.85 9.94
C ILE A 76 3.37 -7.41 9.48
N VAL A 77 4.40 -6.55 9.57
CA VAL A 77 4.27 -5.11 9.28
C VAL A 77 4.02 -4.84 7.79
N CYS A 78 4.83 -5.42 6.91
CA CYS A 78 4.73 -5.32 5.46
C CYS A 78 5.54 -6.45 4.81
N HIS A 79 5.44 -6.59 3.49
CA HIS A 79 6.21 -7.54 2.67
C HIS A 79 6.07 -9.02 3.06
N GLY A 80 4.94 -9.42 3.66
CA GLY A 80 4.68 -10.83 3.94
C GLY A 80 4.63 -11.65 2.64
N ILE A 81 5.39 -12.75 2.62
CA ILE A 81 5.46 -13.68 1.50
C ILE A 81 4.39 -14.75 1.67
N SER A 82 3.54 -14.92 0.66
CA SER A 82 2.47 -15.92 0.70
C SER A 82 2.97 -17.36 0.79
N ASN A 83 2.21 -18.20 1.49
CA ASN A 83 2.52 -19.59 1.78
C ASN A 83 1.23 -20.43 1.83
N LYS A 84 1.27 -21.66 1.29
CA LYS A 84 0.16 -22.62 1.32
C LYS A 84 -0.28 -23.00 2.73
N ASN A 85 0.65 -23.00 3.69
CA ASN A 85 0.38 -23.37 5.08
C ASN A 85 -0.07 -22.19 5.93
N ASP A 86 0.02 -20.97 5.42
CA ASP A 86 -0.42 -19.78 6.13
C ASP A 86 -1.90 -19.50 5.83
N ILE A 87 -2.77 -20.04 6.70
CA ILE A 87 -4.22 -20.00 6.56
C ILE A 87 -4.79 -18.82 7.34
N LEU A 88 -5.69 -18.06 6.71
CA LEU A 88 -6.45 -17.00 7.38
C LEU A 88 -7.47 -17.60 8.34
N LYS A 89 -7.54 -17.04 9.55
CA LYS A 89 -8.44 -17.47 10.61
C LYS A 89 -9.44 -16.37 10.95
N GLN A 90 -10.60 -16.78 11.44
CA GLN A 90 -11.59 -15.85 11.99
C GLN A 90 -10.93 -14.92 13.00
N GLY A 91 -11.08 -13.61 12.82
CA GLY A 91 -10.52 -12.59 13.71
C GLY A 91 -9.18 -12.02 13.28
N ASP A 92 -8.51 -12.62 12.28
CA ASP A 92 -7.28 -12.06 11.71
C ASP A 92 -7.54 -10.71 11.04
N ILE A 93 -6.51 -9.87 11.06
CA ILE A 93 -6.40 -8.70 10.17
C ILE A 93 -5.28 -8.97 9.18
N VAL A 94 -5.50 -8.59 7.92
CA VAL A 94 -4.53 -8.87 6.85
C VAL A 94 -4.41 -7.68 5.92
N ASN A 95 -3.19 -7.19 5.71
CA ASN A 95 -2.90 -6.24 4.66
C ASN A 95 -2.68 -6.99 3.34
N ILE A 96 -3.29 -6.51 2.26
CA ILE A 96 -2.93 -6.91 0.90
C ILE A 96 -2.36 -5.68 0.21
N ASP A 97 -1.16 -5.84 -0.31
CA ASP A 97 -0.39 -4.80 -0.99
C ASP A 97 -0.15 -5.19 -2.44
N VAL A 98 -0.61 -4.34 -3.36
CA VAL A 98 -0.69 -4.62 -4.78
C VAL A 98 -0.02 -3.53 -5.56
N THR A 99 1.00 -3.94 -6.31
CA THR A 99 1.63 -3.10 -7.32
C THR A 99 1.43 -3.71 -8.72
N VAL A 100 0.90 -2.91 -9.64
CA VAL A 100 0.70 -3.28 -11.04
C VAL A 100 1.63 -2.46 -11.93
N LEU A 101 2.30 -3.14 -12.86
CA LEU A 101 3.03 -2.52 -13.97
C LEU A 101 2.19 -2.66 -15.25
N TYR A 102 1.75 -1.51 -15.78
CA TYR A 102 0.96 -1.44 -17.01
C TYR A 102 1.49 -0.34 -17.93
N ASN A 103 1.72 -0.67 -19.21
CA ASN A 103 2.26 0.26 -20.20
C ASN A 103 3.53 1.02 -19.75
N ASN A 104 4.41 0.34 -19.01
CA ASN A 104 5.66 0.84 -18.42
C ASN A 104 5.49 1.88 -17.30
N TYR A 105 4.33 1.91 -16.64
CA TYR A 105 4.12 2.71 -15.43
C TYR A 105 3.61 1.83 -14.29
N TYR A 106 4.07 2.15 -13.09
CA TYR A 106 3.69 1.49 -11.86
C TYR A 106 2.50 2.20 -11.22
N GLY A 107 1.60 1.42 -10.64
CA GLY A 107 0.58 1.88 -9.71
C GLY A 107 0.57 0.98 -8.49
N ASP A 108 0.44 1.57 -7.31
CA ASP A 108 0.68 0.89 -6.05
C ASP A 108 -0.36 1.30 -4.99
N THR A 109 -0.92 0.32 -4.28
CA THR A 109 -1.88 0.55 -3.21
C THR A 109 -2.06 -0.69 -2.34
N SER A 110 -2.43 -0.47 -1.07
CA SER A 110 -2.73 -1.53 -0.13
C SER A 110 -3.95 -1.22 0.73
N LYS A 111 -4.56 -2.27 1.30
CA LYS A 111 -5.71 -2.16 2.21
C LYS A 111 -5.63 -3.22 3.31
N MET A 112 -6.05 -2.85 4.52
CA MET A 112 -6.32 -3.79 5.60
C MET A 112 -7.70 -4.41 5.43
N PHE A 113 -7.77 -5.74 5.52
CA PHE A 113 -8.99 -6.52 5.50
C PHE A 113 -9.22 -7.20 6.85
N PHE A 114 -10.49 -7.47 7.12
CA PHE A 114 -10.97 -8.19 8.28
C PHE A 114 -11.36 -9.60 7.86
N VAL A 115 -10.79 -10.62 8.50
CA VAL A 115 -11.09 -12.01 8.18
C VAL A 115 -12.30 -12.46 9.01
N GLY A 116 -13.44 -12.56 8.34
CA GLY A 116 -14.72 -12.88 8.97
C GLY A 116 -15.32 -11.74 9.80
N ASN A 117 -16.33 -12.05 10.61
CA ASN A 117 -17.16 -11.04 11.29
C ASN A 117 -16.79 -10.74 12.77
N LYS A 118 -15.90 -11.52 13.40
CA LYS A 118 -15.50 -11.39 14.81
C LYS A 118 -14.08 -10.86 14.94
N ILE A 119 -13.88 -9.59 14.63
CA ILE A 119 -12.59 -8.91 14.82
C ILE A 119 -12.54 -8.28 16.21
N SER A 120 -11.40 -8.42 16.89
CA SER A 120 -11.18 -7.80 18.21
C SER A 120 -11.31 -6.27 18.14
N THR A 121 -11.79 -5.65 19.22
CA THR A 121 -11.89 -4.17 19.31
C THR A 121 -10.55 -3.49 19.07
N LYS A 122 -9.46 -4.05 19.60
CA LYS A 122 -8.11 -3.52 19.42
C LYS A 122 -7.68 -3.56 17.95
N SER A 123 -7.90 -4.69 17.27
CA SER A 123 -7.55 -4.85 15.85
C SER A 123 -8.40 -3.96 14.94
N LYS A 124 -9.71 -3.81 15.21
CA LYS A 124 -10.58 -2.86 14.50
C LYS A 124 -10.07 -1.43 14.70
N LEU A 125 -9.79 -1.05 15.94
CA LEU A 125 -9.31 0.29 16.27
C LEU A 125 -7.96 0.59 15.59
N LEU A 126 -7.03 -0.37 15.57
CA LEU A 126 -5.75 -0.26 14.86
C LEU A 126 -5.96 0.03 13.37
N CYS A 127 -6.72 -0.81 12.67
CA CYS A 127 -6.94 -0.67 11.23
C CYS A 127 -7.65 0.64 10.88
N LEU A 128 -8.68 1.01 11.64
CA LEU A 128 -9.41 2.27 11.44
C LEU A 128 -8.53 3.50 11.78
N THR A 129 -7.63 3.39 12.75
CA THR A 129 -6.69 4.48 13.08
C THR A 129 -5.67 4.66 11.97
N ALA A 130 -5.11 3.58 11.43
CA ALA A 130 -4.20 3.64 10.29
C ALA A 130 -4.88 4.24 9.04
N GLN A 131 -6.10 3.82 8.72
CA GLN A 131 -6.84 4.38 7.59
C GLN A 131 -7.15 5.88 7.78
N LYS A 132 -7.58 6.27 8.98
CA LYS A 132 -7.87 7.69 9.28
C LYS A 132 -6.61 8.56 9.28
N SER A 133 -5.45 8.03 9.68
CA SER A 133 -4.19 8.77 9.61
C SER A 133 -3.79 9.04 8.16
N LEU A 134 -3.92 8.04 7.28
CA LEU A 134 -3.70 8.17 5.83
C LEU A 134 -4.57 9.29 5.24
N TYR A 135 -5.89 9.26 5.48
CA TYR A 135 -6.79 10.27 4.92
C TYR A 135 -6.53 11.68 5.46
N LYS A 136 -6.14 11.81 6.73
CA LYS A 136 -5.70 13.10 7.30
C LYS A 136 -4.46 13.63 6.58
N ALA A 137 -3.48 12.77 6.31
CA ALA A 137 -2.29 13.16 5.57
C ALA A 137 -2.62 13.56 4.12
N ILE A 138 -3.48 12.81 3.43
CA ILE A 138 -3.93 13.15 2.06
C ILE A 138 -4.64 14.51 2.03
N SER A 139 -5.49 14.80 3.02
CA SER A 139 -6.29 16.04 3.04
C SER A 139 -5.47 17.33 3.11
N ILE A 140 -4.19 17.26 3.54
CA ILE A 140 -3.31 18.42 3.59
C ILE A 140 -2.46 18.60 2.33
N LEU A 141 -2.48 17.64 1.39
CA LEU A 141 -1.61 17.66 0.22
C LEU A 141 -2.06 18.74 -0.77
N LYS A 142 -1.17 19.70 -1.01
CA LYS A 142 -1.29 20.73 -2.05
C LYS A 142 0.11 21.31 -2.35
N PRO A 143 0.29 21.98 -3.50
CA PRO A 143 1.54 22.67 -3.80
C PRO A 143 1.98 23.63 -2.69
N GLY A 144 3.29 23.65 -2.41
CA GLY A 144 3.89 24.52 -1.39
C GLY A 144 3.90 23.94 0.02
N ILE A 145 3.26 22.79 0.27
CA ILE A 145 3.37 22.10 1.57
C ILE A 145 4.73 21.40 1.67
N ARG A 146 5.31 21.42 2.87
CA ARG A 146 6.54 20.69 3.20
C ARG A 146 6.28 19.20 3.35
N LEU A 147 7.13 18.36 2.79
CA LEU A 147 6.95 16.91 2.78
C LEU A 147 6.85 16.33 4.20
N TYR A 148 7.62 16.86 5.17
CA TYR A 148 7.58 16.36 6.55
C TYR A 148 6.19 16.47 7.22
N LYS A 149 5.31 17.35 6.71
CA LYS A 149 3.96 17.52 7.25
C LYS A 149 3.14 16.25 7.15
N ILE A 150 3.41 15.38 6.18
CA ILE A 150 2.79 14.06 6.05
C ILE A 150 3.05 13.24 7.32
N GLY A 151 4.32 13.04 7.67
CA GLY A 151 4.72 12.28 8.85
C GLY A 151 4.27 12.93 10.17
N GLN A 152 4.34 14.26 10.27
CA GLN A 152 3.85 15.01 11.43
C GLN A 152 2.35 14.77 11.67
N VAL A 153 1.51 14.81 10.62
CA VAL A 153 0.06 14.58 10.74
C VAL A 153 -0.25 13.14 11.12
N ILE A 154 0.43 12.17 10.48
CA ILE A 154 0.24 10.75 10.76
C ILE A 154 0.60 10.45 12.22
N GLN A 155 1.83 10.79 12.63
CA GLN A 155 2.34 10.49 13.96
C GLN A 155 1.47 11.09 15.06
N LYS A 156 1.14 12.39 14.94
CA LYS A 156 0.28 13.07 15.93
C LYS A 156 -1.07 12.37 16.10
N TYR A 157 -1.68 11.91 15.01
CA TYR A 157 -2.98 11.23 15.09
C TYR A 157 -2.84 9.82 15.66
N VAL A 158 -1.88 9.03 15.19
CA VAL A 158 -1.66 7.64 15.62
C VAL A 158 -1.31 7.57 17.12
N GLU A 159 -0.40 8.43 17.58
CA GLU A 159 0.02 8.47 18.99
C GLU A 159 -1.12 8.95 19.92
N SER A 160 -2.00 9.85 19.44
CA SER A 160 -3.22 10.23 20.19
C SER A 160 -4.20 9.07 20.43
N LYS A 161 -4.01 7.94 19.75
CA LYS A 161 -4.79 6.72 19.88
C LYS A 161 -4.02 5.59 20.58
N ASN A 162 -2.88 5.90 21.20
CA ASN A 162 -2.01 4.95 21.90
C ASN A 162 -1.43 3.84 20.99
N PHE A 163 -1.18 4.18 19.73
CA PHE A 163 -0.41 3.34 18.80
C PHE A 163 0.92 4.02 18.43
N SER A 164 1.83 3.27 17.81
CA SER A 164 3.12 3.76 17.32
C SER A 164 3.20 3.75 15.79
N VAL A 165 4.18 4.47 15.24
CA VAL A 165 4.48 4.51 13.81
C VAL A 165 5.76 3.71 13.53
N VAL A 166 5.70 2.81 12.55
CA VAL A 166 6.87 2.07 12.06
C VAL A 166 7.87 3.03 11.40
N ARG A 167 9.17 2.86 11.72
CA ARG A 167 10.23 3.76 11.24
C ARG A 167 11.19 3.15 10.20
N ASN A 168 11.14 1.84 10.01
CA ASN A 168 12.02 1.12 9.07
C ASN A 168 11.54 1.19 7.61
N TYR A 169 10.32 1.66 7.37
CA TYR A 169 9.71 1.76 6.05
C TYR A 169 9.12 3.16 5.84
N CYS A 170 9.08 3.58 4.59
CA CYS A 170 8.59 4.89 4.16
C CYS A 170 7.77 4.76 2.88
N GLY A 171 6.95 5.76 2.58
CA GLY A 171 6.39 5.92 1.24
C GLY A 171 7.47 6.38 0.25
N HIS A 172 7.12 6.40 -1.03
CA HIS A 172 8.06 6.74 -2.10
C HIS A 172 7.35 7.46 -3.25
N GLY A 173 8.13 8.12 -4.10
CA GLY A 173 7.66 8.49 -5.44
C GLY A 173 7.40 7.25 -6.28
N ILE A 174 6.52 7.37 -7.27
CA ILE A 174 6.16 6.27 -8.18
C ILE A 174 5.94 6.81 -9.59
N GLY A 175 6.26 6.00 -10.60
CA GLY A 175 5.99 6.37 -11.98
C GLY A 175 6.55 5.37 -12.97
N LYS A 176 7.71 5.70 -13.56
CA LYS A 176 8.39 4.81 -14.50
C LYS A 176 9.23 3.76 -13.79
N ASN A 177 9.66 4.05 -12.57
CA ASN A 177 10.24 3.07 -11.67
C ASN A 177 9.24 2.77 -10.55
N PHE A 178 9.40 1.60 -9.95
CA PHE A 178 8.59 1.15 -8.82
C PHE A 178 8.79 2.10 -7.62
N HIS A 179 10.05 2.31 -7.24
CA HIS A 179 10.42 3.23 -6.16
C HIS A 179 11.24 4.39 -6.75
N GLU A 180 10.73 5.61 -6.60
CA GLU A 180 11.38 6.86 -7.01
C GLU A 180 11.52 7.81 -5.81
N ASP A 181 12.35 8.85 -5.94
CA ASP A 181 12.36 9.96 -4.98
C ASP A 181 11.01 10.72 -5.01
N PRO A 182 10.58 11.32 -3.89
CA PRO A 182 11.24 11.33 -2.59
C PRO A 182 10.84 10.14 -1.71
N GLN A 183 11.68 9.82 -0.72
CA GLN A 183 11.25 9.02 0.43
C GLN A 183 10.30 9.84 1.31
N ILE A 184 9.19 9.25 1.74
CA ILE A 184 8.12 9.91 2.49
C ILE A 184 7.99 9.25 3.86
N LEU A 185 8.56 9.88 4.89
CA LEU A 185 8.53 9.35 6.25
C LEU A 185 7.13 9.51 6.87
N HIS A 186 6.67 8.48 7.57
CA HIS A 186 5.36 8.45 8.24
C HIS A 186 5.37 9.07 9.64
N TYR A 187 6.53 9.58 10.08
CA TYR A 187 6.76 10.25 11.35
C TYR A 187 7.42 11.61 11.13
N GLU A 188 7.36 12.48 12.14
CA GLU A 188 7.98 13.79 12.06
C GLU A 188 9.50 13.67 11.99
N ALA A 189 10.05 14.10 10.86
CA ALA A 189 11.47 14.04 10.56
C ALA A 189 11.85 15.14 9.56
N TYR A 190 13.14 15.48 9.52
CA TYR A 190 13.65 16.46 8.56
C TYR A 190 13.49 15.96 7.11
N ASP A 191 12.91 16.79 6.24
CA ASP A 191 12.57 16.46 4.85
C ASP A 191 13.52 17.12 3.82
N TYR A 192 14.70 17.56 4.23
CA TYR A 192 15.69 18.19 3.35
C TYR A 192 15.21 19.42 2.59
N GLY A 193 14.15 20.11 3.04
CA GLY A 193 13.66 21.28 2.31
C GLY A 193 12.52 21.02 1.34
N ILE A 194 12.08 19.77 1.15
CA ILE A 194 11.22 19.40 0.03
C ILE A 194 9.84 20.09 0.12
N LEU A 195 9.48 20.79 -0.96
CA LEU A 195 8.17 21.39 -1.19
C LEU A 195 7.43 20.57 -2.24
N LEU A 196 6.17 20.22 -1.97
CA LEU A 196 5.29 19.60 -2.95
C LEU A 196 5.02 20.56 -4.11
N LYS A 197 5.02 20.04 -5.32
CA LYS A 197 4.77 20.78 -6.57
C LYS A 197 3.69 20.05 -7.39
N PRO A 198 3.01 20.74 -8.32
CA PRO A 198 2.17 20.06 -9.29
C PRO A 198 2.99 19.10 -10.16
N GLY A 199 2.44 17.90 -10.40
CA GLY A 199 3.02 16.88 -11.27
C GLY A 199 3.72 15.75 -10.53
#